data_AF-A0A7K4F1V0-F1
#
_entry.id   AF-A0A7K4F1V0-F1
#
_cell.length_a   1.000
_cell.length_b   1.000
_cell.length_c   1.000
_cell.angle_alpha   90.00
_cell.angle_beta   90.00
_cell.angle_gamma   90.00
#
_symmetry.space_group_name_H-M   'P 1'
#
loop_
_entity.id
_entity.type
_entity.pdbx_description
1 polymer ?
#
loop_
_entity_poly.entity_id
_entity_poly.type
_entity_poly.pdbx_seq_one_letter_code
_entity_poly.pdbx_strand_id
1 'polypeptide(L)'
;MISLVLSESSLELVPYELQDHPSVISHARKLGKHPSEILLDNSWHFAAMKGIENEMKRGRPDLVHFSILEATTIPLYLKNKIKIYIHTVDDKVIYFG
;
A
#
# COMPACT_ATOMS: atom_id res chain seq x y z
N MET A 1 4.04 -20.93 16.67
CA MET A 1 3.76 -20.30 15.37
C MET A 1 3.41 -18.85 15.66
N ILE A 2 4.10 -17.90 15.03
CA ILE A 2 3.96 -16.46 15.31
C ILE A 2 3.05 -15.84 14.25
N SER A 3 2.22 -14.88 14.63
CA SER A 3 1.47 -14.06 13.67
C SER A 3 2.01 -12.64 13.72
N LEU A 4 2.47 -12.12 12.58
CA LEU A 4 2.87 -10.72 12.40
C LEU A 4 1.74 -10.00 11.68
N VAL A 5 1.25 -8.91 12.28
CA VAL A 5 0.17 -8.10 11.71
C VAL A 5 0.67 -6.68 11.49
N LEU A 6 0.64 -6.21 10.24
CA LEU A 6 0.79 -4.79 9.91
C LEU A 6 -0.60 -4.16 9.87
N SER A 7 -0.92 -3.34 10.86
CA SER A 7 -2.24 -2.72 11.01
C SER A 7 -2.29 -1.34 10.38
N GLU A 8 -3.46 -0.97 9.83
CA GLU A 8 -3.70 0.32 9.17
C GLU A 8 -2.63 0.65 8.12
N SER A 9 -2.24 -0.37 7.36
CA SER A 9 -1.17 -0.30 6.37
C SER A 9 -1.56 0.65 5.25
N SER A 10 -0.67 1.60 4.95
CA SER A 10 -0.82 2.63 3.92
C SER A 10 -0.73 2.06 2.50
N LEU A 11 -1.66 1.17 2.17
CA LEU A 11 -1.70 0.38 0.95
C LEU A 11 -3.13 0.37 0.45
N GLU A 12 -3.39 1.12 -0.62
CA GLU A 12 -4.69 1.23 -1.25
C GLU A 12 -4.50 1.56 -2.75
N LEU A 13 -5.52 1.27 -3.55
CA LEU A 13 -5.59 1.80 -4.91
C LEU A 13 -5.95 3.28 -4.87
N VAL A 14 -5.72 4.00 -5.97
CA VAL A 14 -6.11 5.42 -6.02
C VAL A 14 -7.63 5.56 -5.83
N PRO A 15 -8.07 6.32 -4.82
CA PRO A 15 -9.49 6.55 -4.53
C PRO A 15 -10.20 7.25 -5.68
N TYR A 16 -11.51 7.00 -5.82
CA TYR A 16 -12.32 7.58 -6.88
C TYR A 16 -12.18 9.10 -6.97
N GLU A 17 -12.19 9.82 -5.84
CA GLU A 17 -12.05 11.28 -5.82
C GLU A 17 -10.72 11.82 -6.38
N LEU A 18 -9.68 10.98 -6.47
CA LEU A 18 -8.35 11.38 -6.94
C LEU A 18 -8.06 10.96 -8.39
N GLN A 19 -8.90 10.11 -8.99
CA GLN A 19 -8.61 9.48 -10.29
C GLN A 19 -8.49 10.49 -11.43
N ASP A 20 -9.20 11.61 -11.36
CA ASP A 20 -9.19 12.67 -12.38
C ASP A 20 -8.08 13.72 -12.16
N HIS A 21 -7.31 13.63 -11.07
CA HIS A 21 -6.27 14.61 -10.80
C HIS A 21 -5.10 14.47 -11.79
N PRO A 22 -4.55 15.59 -12.36
CA PRO A 22 -3.51 15.52 -13.38
C PRO A 22 -2.26 14.70 -13.00
N SER A 23 -1.84 14.74 -11.72
CA SER A 23 -0.71 13.95 -11.23
C SER A 23 -0.98 12.43 -11.29
N VAL A 24 -2.20 12.01 -10.97
CA VAL A 24 -2.62 10.60 -11.02
C VAL A 24 -2.72 10.14 -12.47
N ILE A 25 -3.41 10.91 -13.32
CA ILE A 25 -3.56 10.60 -14.75
C ILE A 25 -2.20 10.44 -15.43
N SER A 26 -1.26 11.36 -15.15
CA SER A 26 0.09 11.32 -15.69
C SER A 26 0.84 10.05 -15.28
N HIS A 27 0.76 9.68 -14.00
CA HIS A 27 1.37 8.46 -13.47
C HIS A 27 0.73 7.19 -14.05
N ALA A 28 -0.60 7.11 -14.08
CA ALA A 28 -1.34 6.00 -14.65
C ALA A 28 -1.00 5.77 -16.12
N ARG A 29 -0.94 6.86 -16.91
CA ARG A 29 -0.53 6.83 -18.32
C ARG A 29 0.90 6.31 -18.49
N LYS A 30 1.84 6.72 -17.63
CA LYS A 30 3.22 6.22 -17.65
C LYS A 30 3.28 4.70 -17.40
N LEU A 31 2.40 4.17 -16.56
CA LEU A 31 2.30 2.74 -16.27
C LEU A 31 1.44 1.96 -17.28
N GLY A 32 0.77 2.64 -18.23
CA GLY A 32 -0.15 2.02 -19.18
C GLY A 32 -1.39 1.40 -18.51
N LYS A 33 -1.82 1.95 -17.37
CA LYS A 33 -2.93 1.44 -16.56
C LYS A 33 -4.02 2.49 -16.36
N HIS A 34 -5.21 2.06 -15.97
CA HIS A 34 -6.26 2.98 -15.54
C HIS A 34 -5.90 3.59 -14.16
N PRO A 35 -6.25 4.86 -13.87
CA PRO A 35 -6.03 5.47 -12.55
C PRO A 35 -6.52 4.63 -11.37
N SER A 36 -7.66 3.94 -11.51
CA SER A 36 -8.19 3.06 -10.46
C SER A 36 -7.37 1.79 -10.21
N GLU A 37 -6.39 1.47 -11.06
CA GLU A 37 -5.60 0.22 -11.01
C GLU A 37 -4.17 0.42 -10.48
N ILE A 38 -3.81 1.66 -10.14
CA ILE A 38 -2.50 1.98 -9.58
C ILE A 38 -2.60 2.23 -8.08
N LEU A 39 -1.51 1.99 -7.36
CA LEU A 39 -1.43 2.27 -5.93
C LEU A 39 -1.40 3.77 -5.67
N LEU A 40 -2.04 4.20 -4.59
CA LEU A 40 -1.84 5.54 -4.05
C LEU A 40 -0.41 5.63 -3.50
N ASP A 41 0.37 6.62 -3.95
CA ASP A 41 1.75 6.83 -3.55
C ASP A 41 2.00 8.32 -3.42
N ASN A 42 2.42 8.77 -2.26
CA ASN A 42 2.65 10.18 -1.96
C ASN A 42 3.75 10.80 -2.82
N SER A 43 4.74 10.02 -3.27
CA SER A 43 5.86 10.51 -4.09
C SER A 43 5.38 10.93 -5.49
N TRP A 44 4.30 10.31 -5.97
CA TRP A 44 3.68 10.62 -7.26
C TRP A 44 2.43 11.49 -7.14
N HIS A 45 1.64 11.26 -6.09
CA HIS A 45 0.28 11.79 -5.95
C HIS A 45 0.17 12.88 -4.87
N PHE A 46 1.29 13.40 -4.35
CA PHE A 46 1.30 14.44 -3.30
C PHE A 46 0.30 15.58 -3.56
N ALA A 47 0.26 16.12 -4.78
CA ALA A 47 -0.64 17.21 -5.13
C ALA A 47 -2.13 16.80 -5.10
N ALA A 48 -2.45 15.57 -5.53
CA ALA A 48 -3.80 15.04 -5.50
C ALA A 48 -4.27 14.75 -4.07
N MET A 49 -3.35 14.32 -3.20
CA MET A 49 -3.67 13.89 -1.84
C MET A 49 -3.95 15.03 -0.87
N LYS A 50 -3.70 16.29 -1.25
CA LYS A 50 -3.90 17.43 -0.35
C LYS A 50 -5.36 17.58 0.06
N GLY A 51 -5.61 17.54 1.37
CA GLY A 51 -6.94 17.77 1.93
C GLY A 51 -7.88 16.57 1.90
N ILE A 52 -7.38 15.38 1.55
CA ILE A 52 -8.15 14.13 1.72
C ILE A 52 -8.21 13.73 3.19
N GLU A 53 -9.24 12.98 3.55
CA GLU A 53 -9.33 12.40 4.89
C GLU A 53 -8.12 11.50 5.17
N ASN A 54 -7.55 11.66 6.38
CA ASN A 54 -6.38 10.90 6.84
C ASN A 54 -5.15 10.99 5.93
N GLU A 55 -4.94 12.12 5.23
CA GLU A 55 -3.80 12.37 4.32
C GLU A 55 -2.46 11.81 4.85
N MET A 56 -2.14 12.05 6.12
CA MET A 56 -0.87 11.64 6.74
C MET A 56 -0.68 10.12 6.89
N LYS A 57 -1.77 9.34 6.87
CA LYS A 57 -1.73 7.87 6.99
C LYS A 57 -1.70 7.18 5.62
N ARG A 58 -1.87 7.90 4.52
CA ARG A 58 -2.14 7.34 3.18
C ARG A 58 -0.94 7.47 2.24
N GLY A 59 -0.95 6.68 1.17
CA GLY A 59 0.05 6.77 0.09
C GLY A 59 1.49 6.43 0.49
N ARG A 60 1.71 5.52 1.45
CA ARG A 60 3.04 5.03 1.87
C ARG A 60 3.20 3.51 1.67
N PRO A 61 3.02 3.00 0.44
CA PRO A 61 3.15 1.57 0.17
C PRO A 61 4.59 1.06 0.38
N ASP A 62 5.57 1.96 0.37
CA ASP A 62 6.98 1.67 0.67
C ASP A 62 7.18 1.07 2.06
N LEU A 63 6.45 1.55 3.08
CA LEU A 63 6.57 1.04 4.45
C LEU A 63 6.10 -0.41 4.55
N VAL A 64 5.03 -0.75 3.83
CA VAL A 64 4.52 -2.12 3.74
C VAL A 64 5.53 -2.99 2.98
N HIS A 65 6.05 -2.51 1.86
CA HIS A 65 7.06 -3.22 1.08
C HIS A 65 8.30 -3.58 1.91
N PHE A 66 8.91 -2.61 2.60
CA PHE A 66 10.08 -2.86 3.44
C PHE A 66 9.78 -3.82 4.59
N SER A 67 8.63 -3.66 5.24
CA SER A 67 8.23 -4.55 6.34
C SER A 67 8.07 -6.01 5.88
N ILE A 68 7.48 -6.24 4.71
CA ILE A 68 7.38 -7.58 4.11
C ILE A 68 8.76 -8.12 3.75
N LEU A 69 9.61 -7.28 3.14
CA LEU A 69 10.96 -7.69 2.75
C LEU A 69 11.74 -8.22 3.96
N GLU A 70 11.74 -7.48 5.07
CA GLU A 70 12.39 -7.91 6.32
C GLU A 70 11.72 -9.14 6.95
N ALA A 71 10.38 -9.20 6.95
CA ALA A 71 9.68 -10.33 7.54
C ALA A 71 9.88 -11.65 6.79
N THR A 72 10.16 -11.58 5.48
CA THR A 72 10.33 -12.77 4.62
C THR A 72 11.77 -13.28 4.55
N THR A 73 12.76 -12.51 5.04
CA THR A 73 14.19 -12.89 4.97
C THR A 73 14.68 -13.63 6.22
N ILE A 74 13.90 -13.65 7.31
CA ILE A 74 14.29 -14.28 8.58
C ILE A 74 14.07 -15.80 8.60
N PRO A 75 14.84 -16.57 9.42
CA PRO A 75 14.69 -18.03 9.52
C PRO A 75 13.29 -18.51 9.92
N LEU A 76 12.49 -17.68 10.60
CA LEU A 76 11.11 -18.02 10.94
C LEU A 76 10.23 -18.17 9.70
N TYR A 77 10.39 -17.30 8.70
CA TYR A 77 9.69 -17.38 7.43
C TYR A 77 10.12 -18.61 6.63
N LEU A 78 11.44 -18.81 6.48
CA LEU A 78 12.01 -19.96 5.75
C LEU A 78 11.63 -21.32 6.35
N LYS A 79 11.25 -21.36 7.63
CA LYS A 79 10.81 -22.59 8.34
C LYS A 79 9.29 -22.69 8.47
N ASN A 80 8.52 -21.85 7.79
CA ASN A 80 7.04 -21.79 7.87
C ASN A 80 6.53 -21.65 9.32
N LYS A 81 7.22 -20.85 10.15
CA LYS A 81 6.88 -20.63 11.57
C LYS A 81 6.25 -19.27 11.86
N ILE A 82 6.05 -18.44 10.84
CA ILE A 82 5.43 -17.12 10.91
C ILE A 82 4.31 -17.03 9.87
N LYS A 83 3.17 -16.46 10.25
CA LYS A 83 2.09 -16.04 9.35
C LYS A 83 2.07 -14.53 9.29
N ILE A 84 1.98 -13.96 8.10
CA ILE A 84 2.00 -12.51 7.89
C ILE A 84 0.62 -12.06 7.44
N TYR A 85 0.10 -11.02 8.09
CA TYR A 85 -1.17 -10.37 7.76
C TYR A 85 -0.94 -8.88 7.59
N ILE A 86 -1.55 -8.32 6.56
CA ILE A 86 -1.51 -6.90 6.25
C ILE A 86 -2.96 -6.43 6.24
N HIS A 87 -3.34 -5.68 7.26
CA HIS A 87 -4.60 -4.95 7.30
C HIS A 87 -4.36 -3.57 6.70
N THR A 88 -5.07 -3.22 5.64
CA THR A 88 -4.92 -1.96 4.92
C THR A 88 -5.76 -0.84 5.53
N VAL A 89 -5.51 0.41 5.11
CA VAL A 89 -6.35 1.57 5.47
C VAL A 89 -7.76 1.51 4.89
N ASP A 90 -8.01 0.67 3.89
CA ASP A 90 -9.33 0.44 3.28
C ASP A 90 -9.97 -0.89 3.72
N ASP A 91 -9.64 -1.34 4.94
CA ASP A 91 -10.19 -2.51 5.64
C ASP A 91 -10.08 -3.85 4.89
N LYS A 92 -9.04 -4.00 4.07
CA LYS A 92 -8.71 -5.27 3.40
C LYS A 92 -7.63 -6.02 4.18
N VAL A 93 -7.68 -7.35 4.09
CA VAL A 93 -6.65 -8.22 4.66
C VAL A 93 -5.97 -9.01 3.55
N ILE A 94 -4.66 -8.85 3.45
CA ILE A 94 -3.78 -9.68 2.62
C ILE A 94 -3.02 -10.61 3.58
N TYR A 95 -2.96 -11.90 3.27
CA TYR A 95 -2.22 -12.88 4.08
C TYR A 95 -1.34 -13.79 3.23
N PHE A 96 -0.17 -14.14 3.77
CA PHE A 96 0.76 -15.10 3.17
C PHE A 96 1.75 -15.65 4.22
N GLY A 97 2.51 -16.69 3.83
CA GLY A 97 3.37 -17.47 4.73
C GLY A 97 2.71 -18.78 5.12
#